data_AF-A0A956XMM0-F1
#
_entry.id   AF-A0A956XMM0-F1
#
_cell.length_a   1.000
_cell.length_b   1.000
_cell.length_c   1.000
_cell.angle_alpha   90.00
_cell.angle_beta   90.00
_cell.angle_gamma   90.00
#
_symmetry.space_group_name_H-M   'P 1'
#
loop_
_entity.id
_entity.type
_entity.pdbx_description
1 polymer ?
#
loop_
_entity_poly.entity_id
_entity_poly.type
_entity_poly.pdbx_seq_one_letter_code
_entity_poly.pdbx_strand_id
1 'polypeptide(L)'
;MLRGLVTAAIGIVIIVLPGLTLVTTMLIVGIGLIIDAAIIALPILLGRTTPHLWKIVLTREVVQILAGLIFIFHPVLGIEIVLVLLGLLVLFRGILELIVLTEAQTTVRHRRWLLVIALAFIVVGIFTITGVSLGTEVLIDLVGVYILIEGLTHILSAFRRQSFQEELAQYETAILSHEGVSLPSSLTQLDKPQPRTKRSFLFPHLDTDKYRKIVILTPHPDDLEGFVGGLAYRLSGEVISVIFSGGDKGVWSKEYSVMETDDYIRVRLEESDTAALLLGVDEINYLGYLDRSVPMDEDSIRKVLAQFEHHQPDLVVSFEYLKRFTPYPHPDHLATANTVRHAVARYNADHALDYVVVSTLIPNSFLDVSGVRRIKLQALACHTTQADLNSLIFPFLEKLFSHLWGIFVGADYAEGYRRIDITRMREKLDNAQ
;
A
#
# COMPACT_ATOMS: atom_id res chain seq x y z
N MET A 1 16.08 15.46 -10.00
CA MET A 1 15.82 16.65 -10.83
C MET A 1 16.08 16.38 -12.31
N LEU A 2 17.34 16.16 -12.71
CA LEU A 2 17.71 15.91 -14.12
C LEU A 2 16.86 14.84 -14.81
N ARG A 3 16.66 13.69 -14.13
CA ARG A 3 15.75 12.61 -14.56
C ARG A 3 14.39 13.13 -15.00
N GLY A 4 13.71 13.88 -14.13
CA GLY A 4 12.37 14.39 -14.40
C GLY A 4 12.29 15.43 -15.51
N LEU A 5 13.33 16.26 -15.67
CA LEU A 5 13.41 17.23 -16.78
C LEU A 5 13.50 16.53 -18.13
N VAL A 6 14.35 15.50 -18.24
CA VAL A 6 14.51 14.70 -19.47
C VAL A 6 13.22 13.97 -19.81
N THR A 7 12.63 13.26 -18.84
CA THR A 7 11.36 12.53 -19.03
C THR A 7 10.22 13.47 -19.44
N ALA A 8 10.06 14.63 -18.78
CA ALA A 8 9.01 15.59 -19.12
C ALA A 8 9.18 16.16 -20.53
N ALA A 9 10.41 16.47 -20.95
CA ALA A 9 10.69 16.96 -22.30
C ALA A 9 10.30 15.93 -23.37
N ILE A 10 10.59 14.65 -23.13
CA ILE A 10 10.20 13.56 -24.03
C ILE A 10 8.66 13.49 -24.16
N GLY A 11 7.93 13.57 -23.04
CA GLY A 11 6.46 13.58 -23.05
C GLY A 11 5.89 14.74 -23.87
N ILE A 12 6.45 15.96 -23.72
CA ILE A 12 6.03 17.14 -24.49
C ILE A 12 6.27 16.94 -25.99
N VAL A 13 7.44 16.41 -26.38
CA VAL A 13 7.79 16.16 -27.78
C VAL A 13 6.80 15.19 -28.43
N ILE A 14 6.39 14.14 -27.71
CA ILE A 14 5.43 13.15 -28.22
C ILE A 14 4.04 13.77 -28.43
N ILE A 15 3.58 14.64 -27.50
CA ILE A 15 2.25 15.26 -27.58
C ILE A 15 2.18 16.38 -28.63
N VAL A 16 3.23 17.19 -28.75
CA VAL A 16 3.19 18.46 -29.50
C VAL A 16 3.57 18.28 -30.98
N LEU A 17 4.19 17.16 -31.36
CA LEU A 17 4.57 16.87 -32.74
C LEU A 17 3.53 15.97 -33.44
N PRO A 18 2.50 16.55 -34.08
CA PRO A 18 1.55 15.77 -34.86
C PRO A 18 2.27 15.08 -36.03
N GLY A 19 1.96 13.81 -36.26
CA GLY A 19 2.55 13.02 -37.34
C GLY A 19 3.76 12.16 -36.96
N LEU A 20 4.15 12.10 -35.68
CA LEU A 20 5.04 11.04 -35.21
C LEU A 20 4.38 9.68 -35.48
N THR A 21 5.13 8.79 -36.12
CA THR A 21 4.66 7.41 -36.28
C THR A 21 4.80 6.68 -34.94
N LEU A 22 3.96 5.68 -34.72
CA LEU A 22 4.03 4.86 -33.50
C LEU A 22 5.42 4.21 -33.33
N VAL A 23 6.10 3.88 -34.44
CA VAL A 23 7.50 3.41 -34.44
C VAL A 23 8.46 4.49 -33.95
N THR A 24 8.32 5.72 -34.44
CA THR A 24 9.14 6.87 -33.98
C THR A 24 8.94 7.13 -32.49
N THR A 25 7.69 7.03 -32.01
CA THR A 25 7.39 7.14 -30.57
C THR A 25 8.08 6.03 -29.78
N MET A 26 8.00 4.77 -30.20
CA MET A 26 8.70 3.67 -29.52
C MET A 26 10.21 3.85 -29.49
N LEU A 27 10.81 4.38 -30.56
CA LEU A 27 12.24 4.70 -30.59
C LEU A 27 12.59 5.75 -29.54
N ILE A 28 11.82 6.85 -29.48
CA ILE A 28 12.02 7.93 -28.50
C ILE A 28 11.87 7.39 -27.07
N VAL A 29 10.82 6.60 -26.80
CA VAL A 29 10.58 5.99 -25.49
C VAL A 29 11.70 5.02 -25.13
N GLY A 30 12.11 4.16 -26.05
CA GLY A 30 13.17 3.17 -25.83
C GLY A 30 14.51 3.81 -25.52
N ILE A 31 14.88 4.88 -26.25
CA ILE A 31 16.09 5.68 -25.95
C ILE A 31 15.95 6.33 -24.58
N GLY A 32 14.77 6.89 -24.27
CA GLY A 32 14.47 7.49 -22.97
C GLY A 32 14.66 6.50 -21.82
N LEU A 33 14.14 5.27 -21.94
CA LEU A 33 14.27 4.22 -20.93
C LEU A 33 15.73 3.85 -20.66
N ILE A 34 16.56 3.79 -21.71
CA ILE A 34 17.99 3.48 -21.59
C ILE A 34 18.74 4.64 -20.92
N ILE A 35 18.49 5.89 -21.32
CA ILE A 35 19.11 7.07 -20.69
C ILE A 35 18.73 7.13 -19.22
N ASP A 36 17.45 6.94 -18.92
CA ASP A 36 16.93 6.93 -17.55
C ASP A 36 17.60 5.85 -16.70
N ALA A 37 17.74 4.64 -17.25
CA ALA A 37 18.42 3.55 -16.57
C ALA A 37 19.91 3.82 -16.35
N ALA A 38 20.58 4.46 -17.31
CA ALA A 38 21.97 4.86 -17.18
C ALA A 38 22.18 5.92 -16.09
N ILE A 39 21.27 6.90 -15.94
CA ILE A 39 21.32 7.91 -14.88
C ILE A 39 21.30 7.25 -13.48
N ILE A 40 20.64 6.10 -13.34
CA ILE A 40 20.49 5.37 -12.07
C ILE A 40 21.62 4.36 -11.86
N ALA A 41 21.95 3.56 -12.88
CA ALA A 41 22.93 2.49 -12.79
C ALA A 41 24.37 3.03 -12.70
N LEU A 42 24.70 4.11 -13.42
CA LEU A 42 26.09 4.59 -13.54
C LEU A 42 26.69 5.06 -12.20
N PRO A 43 26.01 5.86 -11.35
CA PRO A 43 26.53 6.21 -10.03
C PRO A 43 26.76 4.99 -9.11
N ILE A 44 25.92 3.96 -9.25
CA ILE A 44 26.04 2.70 -8.49
C ILE A 44 27.26 1.90 -8.95
N LEU A 45 27.41 1.72 -10.28
CA LEU A 45 28.53 0.98 -10.88
C LEU A 45 29.88 1.67 -10.65
N LEU A 46 29.89 3.01 -10.61
CA LEU A 46 31.09 3.80 -10.32
C LEU A 46 31.41 3.89 -8.81
N GLY A 47 30.64 3.22 -7.95
CA GLY A 47 30.83 3.25 -6.50
C GLY A 47 30.60 4.62 -5.86
N ARG A 48 29.94 5.55 -6.57
CA ARG A 48 29.64 6.91 -6.07
C ARG A 48 28.45 6.93 -5.13
N THR A 49 27.56 5.94 -5.25
CA THR A 49 26.39 5.74 -4.37
C THR A 49 26.13 4.24 -4.22
N THR A 50 26.09 3.73 -3.01
CA THR A 50 25.77 2.32 -2.73
C THR A 50 24.50 2.22 -1.89
N PRO A 51 23.31 2.29 -2.51
CA PRO A 51 22.08 1.99 -1.79
C PRO A 51 22.12 0.55 -1.28
N HIS A 52 21.50 0.29 -0.14
CA HIS A 52 21.49 -1.02 0.54
C HIS A 52 21.05 -2.16 -0.42
N LEU A 53 20.08 -1.87 -1.30
CA LEU A 53 19.57 -2.78 -2.34
C LEU A 53 20.15 -2.56 -3.75
N TRP A 54 21.40 -2.13 -3.87
CA TRP A 54 21.99 -1.79 -5.18
C TRP A 54 21.85 -2.91 -6.23
N LYS A 55 21.87 -4.19 -5.82
CA LYS A 55 21.66 -5.34 -6.72
C LYS A 55 20.27 -5.36 -7.33
N ILE A 56 19.22 -5.13 -6.52
CA ILE A 56 17.83 -5.11 -7.00
C ILE A 56 17.62 -3.89 -7.90
N VAL A 57 18.17 -2.74 -7.50
CA VAL A 57 18.12 -1.53 -8.32
C VAL A 57 18.78 -1.79 -9.67
N LEU A 58 19.99 -2.38 -9.71
CA LEU A 58 20.64 -2.76 -10.96
C LEU A 58 19.85 -3.77 -11.78
N THR A 59 19.25 -4.79 -11.15
CA THR A 59 18.41 -5.77 -11.86
C THR A 59 17.22 -5.07 -12.51
N ARG A 60 16.57 -4.13 -11.82
CA ARG A 60 15.51 -3.30 -12.41
C ARG A 60 16.03 -2.50 -13.59
N GLU A 61 17.18 -1.84 -13.46
CA GLU A 61 17.78 -1.07 -14.57
C GLU A 61 18.11 -1.95 -15.76
N VAL A 62 18.57 -3.19 -15.54
CA VAL A 62 18.80 -4.17 -16.62
C VAL A 62 17.49 -4.49 -17.33
N VAL A 63 16.40 -4.77 -16.59
CA VAL A 63 15.08 -5.01 -17.18
C VAL A 63 14.60 -3.79 -17.97
N GLN A 64 14.81 -2.57 -17.45
CA GLN A 64 14.44 -1.33 -18.12
C GLN A 64 15.24 -1.10 -19.41
N ILE A 65 16.54 -1.40 -19.40
CA ILE A 65 17.39 -1.38 -20.60
C ILE A 65 16.88 -2.39 -21.63
N LEU A 66 16.57 -3.63 -21.20
CA LEU A 66 16.02 -4.65 -22.10
C LEU A 66 14.69 -4.20 -22.72
N ALA A 67 13.79 -3.60 -21.94
CA ALA A 67 12.55 -3.02 -22.45
C ALA A 67 12.82 -1.90 -23.47
N GLY A 68 13.78 -1.02 -23.18
CA GLY A 68 14.20 0.03 -24.11
C GLY A 68 14.79 -0.53 -25.42
N LEU A 69 15.59 -1.59 -25.35
CA LEU A 69 16.13 -2.28 -26.52
C LEU A 69 15.01 -2.95 -27.33
N ILE A 70 14.01 -3.55 -26.70
CA ILE A 70 12.83 -4.10 -27.39
C ILE A 70 12.10 -2.99 -28.14
N PHE A 71 11.89 -1.82 -27.53
CA PHE A 71 11.22 -0.70 -28.20
C PHE A 71 12.02 -0.13 -29.38
N ILE A 72 13.35 -0.17 -29.32
CA ILE A 72 14.22 0.32 -30.40
C ILE A 72 14.31 -0.68 -31.55
N PHE A 73 14.61 -1.94 -31.26
CA PHE A 73 14.90 -2.96 -32.29
C PHE A 73 13.66 -3.74 -32.74
N HIS A 74 12.62 -3.79 -31.89
CA HIS A 74 11.36 -4.48 -32.17
C HIS A 74 10.16 -3.60 -31.80
N PRO A 75 10.00 -2.40 -32.41
CA PRO A 75 8.98 -1.43 -32.03
C PRO A 75 7.55 -1.99 -32.12
N VAL A 76 7.28 -2.85 -33.11
CA VAL A 76 5.98 -3.54 -33.26
C VAL A 76 5.69 -4.47 -32.08
N LEU A 77 6.65 -5.30 -31.68
CA LEU A 77 6.53 -6.16 -30.51
C LEU A 77 6.37 -5.34 -29.23
N GLY A 78 7.09 -4.22 -29.12
CA GLY A 78 6.95 -3.28 -28.01
C GLY A 78 5.52 -2.77 -27.84
N ILE A 79 4.88 -2.41 -28.95
CA ILE A 79 3.48 -1.97 -28.98
C ILE A 79 2.55 -3.09 -28.55
N GLU A 80 2.72 -4.30 -29.07
CA GLU A 80 1.91 -5.46 -28.70
C GLU A 80 2.00 -5.73 -27.19
N ILE A 81 3.21 -5.66 -26.62
CA ILE A 81 3.42 -5.80 -25.17
C ILE A 81 2.68 -4.71 -24.40
N VAL A 82 2.80 -3.44 -24.80
CA VAL A 82 2.12 -2.32 -24.12
C VAL A 82 0.60 -2.48 -24.19
N LEU A 83 0.06 -2.87 -25.35
CA LEU A 83 -1.37 -3.09 -25.54
C LEU A 83 -1.90 -4.27 -24.72
N VAL A 84 -1.15 -5.38 -24.67
CA VAL A 84 -1.51 -6.52 -23.83
C VAL A 84 -1.52 -6.12 -22.36
N LEU A 85 -0.51 -5.39 -21.89
CA LEU A 85 -0.46 -4.91 -20.50
C LEU A 85 -1.61 -3.95 -20.17
N LEU A 86 -1.88 -2.98 -21.04
CA LEU A 86 -3.00 -2.05 -20.87
C LEU A 86 -4.35 -2.78 -20.88
N GLY A 87 -4.53 -3.71 -21.82
CA GLY A 87 -5.73 -4.51 -21.93
C GLY A 87 -5.94 -5.42 -20.72
N LEU A 88 -4.89 -6.00 -20.16
CA LEU A 88 -4.94 -6.76 -18.90
C LEU A 88 -5.34 -5.89 -17.71
N LEU A 89 -4.84 -4.66 -17.62
CA LEU A 89 -5.23 -3.70 -16.56
C LEU A 89 -6.71 -3.33 -16.67
N VAL A 90 -7.19 -3.01 -17.87
CA VAL A 90 -8.59 -2.65 -18.13
C VAL A 90 -9.52 -3.85 -17.88
N LEU A 91 -9.11 -5.04 -18.33
CA LEU A 91 -9.82 -6.29 -18.07
C LEU A 91 -9.92 -6.57 -16.57
N PHE A 92 -8.80 -6.46 -15.86
CA PHE A 92 -8.75 -6.63 -14.41
C PHE A 92 -9.67 -5.64 -13.69
N ARG A 93 -9.70 -4.36 -14.12
CA ARG A 93 -10.64 -3.37 -13.59
C ARG A 93 -12.10 -3.80 -13.78
N GLY A 94 -12.48 -4.25 -14.97
CA GLY A 94 -13.84 -4.71 -15.24
C GLY A 94 -14.23 -5.94 -14.40
N ILE A 95 -13.29 -6.87 -14.17
CA ILE A 95 -13.50 -8.04 -13.30
C ILE A 95 -13.69 -7.61 -11.84
N LEU A 96 -12.86 -6.69 -11.33
CA LEU A 96 -13.01 -6.18 -9.96
C LEU A 96 -14.39 -5.52 -9.76
N GLU A 97 -14.85 -4.69 -10.70
CA GLU A 97 -16.17 -4.06 -10.65
C GLU A 97 -17.31 -5.10 -10.65
N LEU A 98 -17.15 -6.19 -11.40
CA LEU A 98 -18.12 -7.29 -11.41
C LEU A 98 -18.17 -8.01 -10.05
N ILE A 99 -17.00 -8.24 -9.43
CA ILE A 99 -16.92 -8.83 -8.09
C ILE A 99 -17.61 -7.91 -7.06
N VAL A 100 -17.32 -6.61 -7.10
CA VAL A 100 -17.98 -5.61 -6.24
C VAL A 100 -19.50 -5.64 -6.40
N LEU A 101 -20.03 -5.83 -7.62
CA LEU A 101 -21.47 -5.94 -7.88
C LEU A 101 -22.14 -7.20 -7.31
N THR A 102 -21.36 -8.28 -7.12
CA THR A 102 -21.85 -9.51 -6.48
C THR A 102 -21.89 -9.40 -4.96
N GLU A 103 -20.98 -8.61 -4.37
CA GLU A 103 -20.85 -8.44 -2.92
C GLU A 103 -21.70 -7.28 -2.38
N ALA A 104 -21.94 -6.22 -3.18
CA ALA A 104 -22.78 -5.07 -2.83
C ALA A 104 -24.28 -5.43 -2.83
N GLN A 105 -24.74 -6.11 -1.76
CA GLN A 105 -26.15 -6.34 -1.54
C GLN A 105 -26.79 -5.12 -0.86
N THR A 106 -27.54 -4.38 -1.70
CA THR A 106 -28.58 -3.37 -1.42
C THR A 106 -28.17 -1.89 -1.39
N THR A 107 -28.97 -1.06 -2.10
CA THR A 107 -28.97 0.42 -2.20
C THR A 107 -28.03 1.17 -3.16
N VAL A 108 -27.49 0.56 -4.22
CA VAL A 108 -26.96 1.36 -5.34
C VAL A 108 -28.06 1.60 -6.39
N ARG A 109 -28.62 2.82 -6.42
CA ARG A 109 -29.71 3.25 -7.33
C ARG A 109 -29.42 3.00 -8.82
N HIS A 110 -28.14 2.81 -9.18
CA HIS A 110 -27.65 2.63 -10.55
C HIS A 110 -26.93 1.28 -10.78
N ARG A 111 -27.22 0.22 -10.01
CA ARG A 111 -26.58 -1.12 -10.15
C ARG A 111 -26.53 -1.67 -11.59
N ARG A 112 -27.59 -1.44 -12.37
CA ARG A 112 -27.65 -1.84 -13.79
C ARG A 112 -26.61 -1.12 -14.65
N TRP A 113 -26.35 0.16 -14.38
CA TRP A 113 -25.34 0.95 -15.10
C TRP A 113 -23.92 0.54 -14.71
N LEU A 114 -23.68 0.24 -13.44
CA LEU A 114 -22.39 -0.30 -13.00
C LEU A 114 -22.09 -1.66 -13.64
N LEU A 115 -23.09 -2.53 -13.79
CA LEU A 115 -22.94 -3.80 -14.53
C LEU A 115 -22.57 -3.55 -15.99
N VAL A 116 -23.24 -2.60 -16.65
CA VAL A 116 -22.93 -2.20 -18.03
C VAL A 116 -21.50 -1.66 -18.14
N ILE A 117 -21.07 -0.83 -17.19
CA ILE A 117 -19.71 -0.27 -17.15
C ILE A 117 -18.67 -1.38 -16.92
N ALA A 118 -18.91 -2.31 -15.99
CA ALA A 118 -18.02 -3.44 -15.72
C ALA A 118 -17.85 -4.33 -16.95
N LEU A 119 -18.97 -4.70 -17.59
CA LEU A 119 -18.98 -5.45 -18.85
C LEU A 119 -18.27 -4.67 -19.97
N ALA A 120 -18.48 -3.36 -20.07
CA ALA A 120 -17.80 -2.52 -21.05
C ALA A 120 -16.28 -2.52 -20.84
N PHE A 121 -15.79 -2.41 -19.61
CA PHE A 121 -14.34 -2.52 -19.32
C PHE A 121 -13.80 -3.91 -19.65
N ILE A 122 -14.52 -4.99 -19.32
CA ILE A 122 -14.10 -6.35 -19.70
C ILE A 122 -13.98 -6.47 -21.22
N VAL A 123 -15.00 -6.00 -21.95
CA VAL A 123 -15.03 -6.00 -23.42
C VAL A 123 -13.88 -5.16 -23.97
N VAL A 124 -13.70 -3.92 -23.52
CA VAL A 124 -12.60 -3.05 -23.97
C VAL A 124 -11.24 -3.69 -23.68
N GLY A 125 -11.06 -4.29 -22.49
CA GLY A 125 -9.85 -5.00 -22.12
C GLY A 125 -9.56 -6.17 -23.06
N ILE A 126 -10.55 -7.03 -23.33
CA ILE A 126 -10.44 -8.14 -24.28
C ILE A 126 -10.10 -7.62 -25.68
N PHE A 127 -10.84 -6.63 -26.18
CA PHE A 127 -10.61 -6.04 -27.51
C PHE A 127 -9.21 -5.44 -27.65
N THR A 128 -8.69 -4.81 -26.58
CA THR A 128 -7.33 -4.26 -26.53
C THR A 128 -6.28 -5.39 -26.57
N ILE A 129 -6.49 -6.49 -25.84
CA ILE A 129 -5.60 -7.67 -25.84
C ILE A 129 -5.61 -8.38 -27.20
N THR A 130 -6.79 -8.54 -27.81
CA THR A 130 -6.96 -9.24 -29.09
C THR A 130 -6.56 -8.42 -30.31
N GLY A 131 -6.07 -7.19 -30.11
CA GLY A 131 -5.53 -6.36 -31.18
C GLY A 131 -6.59 -5.62 -32.02
N VAL A 132 -7.81 -5.40 -31.50
CA VAL A 132 -8.73 -4.44 -32.10
C VAL A 132 -8.24 -3.05 -31.72
N SER A 133 -7.39 -2.50 -32.58
CA SER A 133 -6.57 -1.33 -32.29
C SER A 133 -7.42 -0.11 -31.95
N LEU A 134 -7.12 0.52 -30.80
CA LEU A 134 -7.27 1.96 -30.65
C LEU A 134 -6.52 2.63 -31.82
N GLY A 135 -7.05 3.73 -32.37
CA GLY A 135 -6.36 4.47 -33.42
C GLY A 135 -4.92 4.77 -32.98
N THR A 136 -3.94 4.56 -33.87
CA THR A 136 -2.50 4.71 -33.56
C THR A 136 -2.18 6.08 -32.96
N GLU A 137 -2.93 7.11 -33.36
CA GLU A 137 -2.83 8.47 -32.82
C GLU A 137 -3.19 8.54 -31.33
N VAL A 138 -4.27 7.89 -30.91
CA VAL A 138 -4.71 7.86 -29.50
C VAL A 138 -3.67 7.19 -28.61
N LEU A 139 -3.01 6.14 -29.09
CA LEU A 139 -1.96 5.46 -28.34
C LEU A 139 -0.72 6.33 -28.13
N ILE A 140 -0.32 7.10 -29.15
CA ILE A 140 0.81 8.02 -29.08
C ILE A 140 0.53 9.13 -28.05
N ASP A 141 -0.67 9.70 -28.09
CA ASP A 141 -1.08 10.75 -27.16
C ASP A 141 -1.12 10.24 -25.71
N LEU A 142 -1.69 9.06 -25.47
CA LEU A 142 -1.73 8.45 -24.14
C LEU A 142 -0.33 8.17 -23.58
N VAL A 143 0.57 7.65 -24.42
CA VAL A 143 1.99 7.42 -24.05
C VAL A 143 2.69 8.75 -23.74
N GLY A 144 2.50 9.78 -24.57
CA GLY A 144 3.07 11.11 -24.35
C GLY A 144 2.59 11.75 -23.05
N VAL A 145 1.29 11.67 -22.74
CA VAL A 145 0.70 12.17 -21.49
C VAL A 145 1.24 11.42 -20.28
N TYR A 146 1.33 10.08 -20.35
CA TYR A 146 1.89 9.29 -19.26
C TYR A 146 3.34 9.69 -18.93
N ILE A 147 4.19 9.79 -19.96
CA ILE A 147 5.61 10.16 -19.79
C ILE A 147 5.74 11.58 -19.23
N LEU A 148 4.88 12.51 -19.68
CA LEU A 148 4.85 13.87 -19.13
C LEU A 148 4.53 13.87 -17.63
N ILE A 149 3.49 13.14 -17.22
CA ILE A 149 3.08 13.02 -15.81
C ILE A 149 4.21 12.39 -14.98
N GLU A 150 4.88 11.37 -15.49
CA GLU A 150 6.03 10.74 -14.82
C GLU A 150 7.18 11.74 -14.61
N GLY A 151 7.53 12.50 -15.66
CA GLY A 151 8.58 13.52 -15.60
C GLY A 151 8.27 14.62 -14.58
N LEU A 152 7.03 15.14 -14.57
CA LEU A 152 6.60 16.10 -13.55
C LEU A 152 6.65 15.49 -12.14
N THR A 153 6.24 14.23 -11.99
CA THR A 153 6.30 13.52 -10.69
C THR A 153 7.73 13.44 -10.18
N HIS A 154 8.71 13.16 -11.05
CA HIS A 154 10.13 13.12 -10.69
C HIS A 154 10.71 14.51 -10.34
N ILE A 155 10.28 15.56 -11.02
CA ILE A 155 10.65 16.96 -10.69
C ILE A 155 10.09 17.32 -9.30
N LEU A 156 8.79 17.10 -9.08
CA LEU A 156 8.11 17.40 -7.81
C LEU A 156 8.69 16.59 -6.64
N SER A 157 9.01 15.32 -6.87
CA SER A 157 9.64 14.45 -5.86
C SER A 157 11.06 14.89 -5.50
N ALA A 158 11.80 15.48 -6.45
CA ALA A 158 13.14 15.99 -6.17
C ALA A 158 13.11 17.18 -5.20
N PHE A 159 12.12 18.07 -5.32
CA PHE A 159 11.91 19.17 -4.37
C PHE A 159 11.45 18.67 -3.00
N ARG A 160 10.53 17.70 -2.95
CA ARG A 160 10.06 17.11 -1.68
C ARG A 160 11.13 16.31 -0.93
N ARG A 161 12.09 15.69 -1.61
CA ARG A 161 13.21 14.98 -0.97
C ARG A 161 14.16 15.92 -0.25
N GLN A 162 14.38 17.12 -0.76
CA GLN A 162 15.25 18.10 -0.12
C GLN A 162 14.63 18.63 1.18
N SER A 163 13.36 19.01 1.15
CA SER A 163 12.63 19.41 2.37
C SER A 163 12.54 18.26 3.39
N PHE A 164 12.35 17.02 2.91
CA PHE A 164 12.28 15.84 3.76
C PHE A 164 13.62 15.47 4.42
N GLN A 165 14.74 15.61 3.70
CA GLN A 165 16.08 15.39 4.25
C GLN A 165 16.48 16.48 5.25
N GLU A 166 16.07 17.73 5.02
CA GLU A 166 16.27 18.83 5.97
C GLU A 166 15.45 18.62 7.26
N GLU A 167 14.19 18.17 7.17
CA GLU A 167 13.38 17.78 8.33
C GLU A 167 13.96 16.55 9.05
N LEU A 168 14.30 15.47 8.32
CA LEU A 168 14.89 14.26 8.90
C LEU A 168 16.23 14.55 9.59
N ALA A 169 17.08 15.40 9.01
CA ALA A 169 18.33 15.80 9.64
C ALA A 169 18.09 16.62 10.92
N GLN A 170 17.08 17.51 10.94
CA GLN A 170 16.65 18.18 12.17
C GLN A 170 16.13 17.20 13.22
N TYR A 171 15.44 16.14 12.80
CA TYR A 171 14.90 15.10 13.68
C TYR A 171 15.96 14.12 14.20
N GLU A 172 16.86 13.62 13.36
CA GLU A 172 17.99 12.77 13.77
C GLU A 172 18.92 13.54 14.72
N THR A 173 19.14 14.83 14.48
CA THR A 173 19.87 15.69 15.41
C THR A 173 19.12 15.84 16.74
N ALA A 174 17.79 15.94 16.73
CA ALA A 174 16.98 16.00 17.94
C ALA A 174 16.99 14.68 18.73
N ILE A 175 16.91 13.53 18.05
CA ILE A 175 16.93 12.19 18.65
C ILE A 175 18.33 11.86 19.22
N LEU A 176 19.40 12.12 18.45
CA LEU A 176 20.79 11.89 18.89
C LEU A 176 21.24 12.86 19.99
N SER A 177 20.58 14.01 20.13
CA SER A 177 20.79 14.92 21.26
C SER A 177 20.02 14.54 22.54
N HIS A 178 19.15 13.53 22.46
CA HIS A 178 18.26 13.07 23.53
C HIS A 178 18.57 11.62 23.97
N GLU A 179 19.84 11.29 24.22
CA GLU A 179 20.14 10.24 25.20
C GLU A 179 19.67 10.72 26.59
N GLY A 180 18.41 10.38 26.94
CA GLY A 180 17.90 10.44 28.31
C GLY A 180 16.87 11.52 28.66
N VAL A 181 16.20 12.19 27.72
CA VAL A 181 15.14 13.17 28.05
C VAL A 181 13.93 13.01 27.11
N SER A 182 12.74 13.06 27.69
CA SER A 182 11.42 13.02 27.04
C SER A 182 11.33 13.87 25.77
N LEU A 183 10.65 13.31 24.75
CA LEU A 183 10.39 13.92 23.43
C LEU A 183 10.01 15.41 23.54
N PRO A 184 10.57 16.29 22.67
CA PRO A 184 10.24 17.71 22.68
C PRO A 184 8.74 17.90 22.42
N SER A 185 8.11 18.79 23.18
CA SER A 185 6.68 19.12 23.12
C SER A 185 6.19 19.61 21.75
N SER A 186 7.11 19.93 20.84
CA SER A 186 6.82 20.28 19.44
C SER A 186 6.49 19.07 18.55
N LEU A 187 6.88 17.85 18.93
CA LEU A 187 6.53 16.61 18.22
C LEU A 187 5.14 16.09 18.59
N THR A 188 4.73 16.30 19.83
CA THR A 188 3.37 16.05 20.33
C THR A 188 2.36 17.07 19.77
N GLN A 189 2.83 18.12 19.09
CA GLN A 189 2.03 19.19 18.48
C GLN A 189 2.20 19.29 16.96
N LEU A 190 2.52 18.19 16.26
CA LEU A 190 2.16 18.14 14.85
C LEU A 190 0.64 18.10 14.78
N ASP A 191 0.02 19.26 14.53
CA ASP A 191 -1.42 19.38 14.31
C ASP A 191 -1.85 18.25 13.38
N LYS A 192 -2.66 17.30 13.90
CA LYS A 192 -3.26 16.24 13.09
C LYS A 192 -3.90 16.94 11.88
N PRO A 193 -3.49 16.63 10.64
CA PRO A 193 -3.94 17.39 9.50
C PRO A 193 -5.46 17.37 9.46
N GLN A 194 -6.05 18.57 9.50
CA GLN A 194 -7.50 18.75 9.47
C GLN A 194 -8.09 17.94 8.30
N PRO A 195 -9.18 17.18 8.53
CA PRO A 195 -9.76 16.32 7.50
C PRO A 195 -10.11 17.16 6.28
N ARG A 196 -9.43 16.91 5.16
CA ARG A 196 -9.82 17.50 3.86
C ARG A 196 -11.09 16.81 3.39
N THR A 197 -12.22 17.37 3.79
CA THR A 197 -13.58 16.98 3.39
C THR A 197 -13.86 17.32 1.93
N LYS A 198 -13.13 16.72 0.98
CA LYS A 198 -13.68 16.53 -0.36
C LYS A 198 -14.40 15.19 -0.38
N ARG A 199 -15.70 15.21 -0.02
CA ARG A 199 -16.58 14.05 -0.18
C ARG A 199 -16.61 13.66 -1.66
N SER A 200 -15.82 12.65 -2.04
CA SER A 200 -16.06 11.91 -3.29
C SER A 200 -17.44 11.27 -3.20
N PHE A 201 -18.22 11.42 -4.27
CA PHE A 201 -19.64 11.03 -4.33
C PHE A 201 -19.84 9.55 -4.70
N LEU A 202 -18.76 8.82 -5.02
CA LEU A 202 -18.85 7.51 -5.69
C LEU A 202 -18.62 6.30 -4.78
N PHE A 203 -17.81 6.41 -3.71
CA PHE A 203 -17.44 5.26 -2.87
C PHE A 203 -17.46 5.60 -1.37
N PRO A 204 -17.79 4.64 -0.48
CA PRO A 204 -17.86 4.89 0.96
C PRO A 204 -16.50 5.31 1.53
N HIS A 205 -16.49 6.41 2.28
CA HIS A 205 -15.33 6.87 3.04
C HIS A 205 -15.36 6.24 4.45
N LEU A 206 -14.19 5.84 4.96
CA LEU A 206 -14.03 5.43 6.35
C LEU A 206 -13.96 6.70 7.21
N ASP A 207 -15.06 7.05 7.86
CA ASP A 207 -15.15 8.22 8.74
C ASP A 207 -14.47 7.94 10.09
N THR A 208 -13.26 8.47 10.26
CA THR A 208 -12.45 8.27 11.48
C THR A 208 -13.03 8.99 12.69
N ASP A 209 -13.83 10.04 12.50
CA ASP A 209 -14.36 10.87 13.59
C ASP A 209 -15.44 10.15 14.42
N LYS A 210 -15.98 9.04 13.88
CA LYS A 210 -16.96 8.18 14.57
C LYS A 210 -16.31 7.35 15.69
N TYR A 211 -15.01 7.06 15.60
CA TYR A 211 -14.34 6.09 16.44
C TYR A 211 -13.56 6.77 17.56
N ARG A 212 -13.66 6.20 18.76
CA ARG A 212 -12.97 6.65 19.96
C ARG A 212 -11.90 5.67 20.41
N LYS A 213 -12.01 4.40 20.05
CA LYS A 213 -11.01 3.40 20.38
C LYS A 213 -10.93 2.30 19.34
N ILE A 214 -9.77 2.20 18.70
CA ILE A 214 -9.49 1.18 17.71
C ILE A 214 -8.57 0.10 18.28
N VAL A 215 -8.86 -1.16 17.97
CA VAL A 215 -7.92 -2.27 18.19
C VAL A 215 -7.52 -2.83 16.83
N ILE A 216 -6.23 -2.72 16.51
CA ILE A 216 -5.62 -3.17 15.26
C ILE A 216 -4.87 -4.47 15.54
N LEU A 217 -5.28 -5.58 14.93
CA LEU A 217 -4.69 -6.90 15.16
C LEU A 217 -3.88 -7.34 13.95
N THR A 218 -2.56 -7.46 14.13
CA THR A 218 -1.61 -7.83 13.08
C THR A 218 -0.86 -9.12 13.39
N PRO A 219 -0.50 -9.90 12.36
CA PRO A 219 0.28 -11.11 12.57
C PRO A 219 1.73 -10.81 12.99
N HIS A 220 2.36 -9.77 12.42
CA HIS A 220 3.78 -9.47 12.61
C HIS A 220 4.04 -7.99 12.98
N PRO A 221 5.22 -7.69 13.55
CA PRO A 221 5.77 -6.32 13.63
C PRO A 221 5.98 -5.78 12.21
N ASP A 222 5.59 -4.53 11.93
CA ASP A 222 5.61 -3.80 10.62
C ASP A 222 4.29 -3.76 9.84
N ASP A 223 3.38 -4.70 10.10
CA ASP A 223 2.11 -4.81 9.39
C ASP A 223 1.20 -3.61 9.64
N LEU A 224 1.17 -3.10 10.87
CA LEU A 224 0.35 -1.94 11.22
C LEU A 224 0.82 -0.74 10.39
N GLU A 225 2.11 -0.43 10.41
CA GLU A 225 2.69 0.69 9.68
C GLU A 225 2.48 0.55 8.16
N GLY A 226 2.64 -0.66 7.64
CA GLY A 226 2.49 -0.98 6.22
C GLY A 226 1.07 -0.83 5.70
N PHE A 227 0.07 -1.37 6.43
CA PHE A 227 -1.30 -1.49 5.95
C PHE A 227 -2.29 -0.50 6.57
N VAL A 228 -2.03 -0.03 7.78
CA VAL A 228 -3.02 0.69 8.63
C VAL A 228 -2.46 1.99 9.22
N GLY A 229 -1.18 2.33 8.98
CA GLY A 229 -0.53 3.44 9.65
C GLY A 229 -1.16 4.81 9.36
N GLY A 230 -1.80 4.98 8.20
CA GLY A 230 -2.55 6.20 7.91
C GLY A 230 -3.80 6.36 8.78
N LEU A 231 -4.56 5.26 8.96
CA LEU A 231 -5.69 5.20 9.89
C LEU A 231 -5.27 5.40 11.35
N ALA A 232 -4.21 4.71 11.80
CA ALA A 232 -3.69 4.86 13.15
C ALA A 232 -3.38 6.34 13.47
N TYR A 233 -2.62 7.01 12.59
CA TYR A 233 -2.26 8.42 12.80
C TYR A 233 -3.45 9.39 12.70
N ARG A 234 -4.43 9.10 11.84
CA ARG A 234 -5.61 9.97 11.66
C ARG A 234 -6.63 9.85 12.78
N LEU A 235 -6.67 8.74 13.51
CA LEU A 235 -7.65 8.57 14.57
C LEU A 235 -7.43 9.61 15.67
N SER A 236 -8.49 10.28 16.12
CA SER A 236 -8.42 11.24 17.23
C SER A 236 -8.51 10.58 18.61
N GLY A 237 -9.07 9.38 18.68
CA GLY A 237 -9.15 8.54 19.86
C GLY A 237 -7.93 7.64 20.06
N GLU A 238 -8.12 6.64 20.92
CA GLU A 238 -7.08 5.72 21.41
C GLU A 238 -6.82 4.59 20.40
N VAL A 239 -5.56 4.27 20.16
CA VAL A 239 -5.10 3.28 19.19
C VAL A 239 -4.33 2.17 19.90
N ILE A 240 -4.90 0.97 19.89
CA ILE A 240 -4.28 -0.23 20.47
C ILE A 240 -3.81 -1.14 19.35
N SER A 241 -2.55 -1.54 19.39
CA SER A 241 -1.96 -2.53 18.50
C SER A 241 -1.86 -3.88 19.21
N VAL A 242 -2.33 -4.96 18.58
CA VAL A 242 -2.18 -6.33 19.08
C VAL A 242 -1.39 -7.13 18.05
N ILE A 243 -0.17 -7.53 18.40
CA ILE A 243 0.76 -8.26 17.54
C ILE A 243 0.75 -9.73 17.95
N PHE A 244 0.46 -10.62 17.01
CA PHE A 244 0.34 -12.05 17.31
C PHE A 244 1.70 -12.71 17.50
N SER A 245 2.63 -12.51 16.56
CA SER A 245 3.96 -13.13 16.57
C SER A 245 5.07 -12.10 16.53
N GLY A 246 6.25 -12.45 17.06
CA GLY A 246 7.44 -11.60 17.02
C GLY A 246 8.15 -11.56 15.67
N GLY A 247 7.68 -12.32 14.68
CA GLY A 247 8.28 -12.36 13.35
C GLY A 247 9.66 -13.03 13.31
N ASP A 248 9.91 -14.03 14.15
CA ASP A 248 11.21 -14.68 14.33
C ASP A 248 11.75 -15.41 13.09
N LYS A 249 10.93 -15.63 12.05
CA LYS A 249 11.36 -16.24 10.78
C LYS A 249 11.60 -15.20 9.68
N GLY A 250 11.29 -13.93 9.92
CA GLY A 250 11.47 -12.80 8.98
C GLY A 250 12.89 -12.26 8.90
N VAL A 251 13.92 -13.12 8.88
CA VAL A 251 15.32 -12.69 8.87
C VAL A 251 15.82 -12.47 7.45
N TRP A 252 16.08 -11.22 7.08
CA TRP A 252 16.50 -10.84 5.72
C TRP A 252 17.98 -10.46 5.60
N SER A 253 18.63 -10.10 6.72
CA SER A 253 20.04 -9.70 6.75
C SER A 253 20.90 -10.77 7.42
N LYS A 254 22.18 -10.85 7.00
CA LYS A 254 23.15 -11.75 7.64
C LYS A 254 23.44 -11.37 9.09
N GLU A 255 23.35 -10.08 9.41
CA GLU A 255 23.60 -9.55 10.75
C GLU A 255 22.64 -10.18 11.76
N TYR A 256 21.35 -10.27 11.44
CA TYR A 256 20.35 -10.85 12.34
C TYR A 256 20.30 -12.39 12.28
N SER A 257 20.89 -13.01 11.24
CA SER A 257 20.88 -14.48 11.09
C SER A 257 21.68 -15.25 12.14
N VAL A 258 22.57 -14.57 12.86
CA VAL A 258 23.38 -15.15 13.94
C VAL A 258 22.87 -14.77 15.34
N MET A 259 21.77 -14.01 15.40
CA MET A 259 21.15 -13.59 16.65
C MET A 259 20.27 -14.71 17.22
N GLU A 260 20.23 -14.83 18.55
CA GLU A 260 19.29 -15.73 19.21
C GLU A 260 17.84 -15.28 18.96
N THR A 261 16.92 -16.24 18.88
CA THR A 261 15.53 -15.97 18.45
C THR A 261 14.82 -14.97 19.36
N ASP A 262 14.95 -15.12 20.68
CA ASP A 262 14.28 -14.23 21.65
C ASP A 262 14.84 -12.80 21.60
N ASP A 263 16.15 -12.67 21.35
CA ASP A 263 16.79 -11.37 21.15
C ASP A 263 16.28 -10.69 19.86
N TYR A 264 16.14 -11.46 18.79
CA TYR A 264 15.63 -10.94 17.52
C TYR A 264 14.15 -10.51 17.62
N ILE A 265 13.31 -11.29 18.29
CA ILE A 265 11.92 -10.91 18.59
C ILE A 265 11.89 -9.59 19.38
N ARG A 266 12.73 -9.46 20.42
CA ARG A 266 12.79 -8.24 21.23
C ARG A 266 13.14 -7.02 20.38
N VAL A 267 14.15 -7.13 19.52
CA VAL A 267 14.51 -6.03 18.59
C VAL A 267 13.33 -5.64 17.71
N ARG A 268 12.63 -6.60 17.10
CA ARG A 268 11.47 -6.29 16.23
C ARG A 268 10.30 -5.65 16.99
N LEU A 269 10.10 -5.99 18.25
CA LEU A 269 9.10 -5.34 19.11
C LEU A 269 9.51 -3.91 19.49
N GLU A 270 10.79 -3.68 19.81
CA GLU A 270 11.34 -2.34 20.06
C GLU A 270 11.23 -1.42 18.81
N GLU A 271 11.38 -1.99 17.61
CA GLU A 271 11.11 -1.28 16.35
C GLU A 271 9.64 -0.86 16.22
N SER A 272 8.71 -1.72 16.67
CA SER A 272 7.27 -1.41 16.72
C SER A 272 6.96 -0.33 17.75
N ASP A 273 7.60 -0.37 18.92
CA ASP A 273 7.46 0.66 19.96
C ASP A 273 7.92 2.02 19.42
N THR A 274 9.02 2.04 18.67
CA THR A 274 9.52 3.27 18.03
C THR A 274 8.55 3.78 16.97
N ALA A 275 7.99 2.90 16.15
CA ALA A 275 6.98 3.25 15.13
C ALA A 275 5.67 3.76 15.77
N ALA A 276 5.25 3.15 16.88
CA ALA A 276 4.07 3.52 17.65
C ALA A 276 4.12 4.99 18.11
N LEU A 277 5.28 5.45 18.59
CA LEU A 277 5.48 6.85 18.99
C LEU A 277 5.21 7.84 17.84
N LEU A 278 5.57 7.48 16.60
CA LEU A 278 5.34 8.32 15.42
C LEU A 278 3.88 8.32 14.98
N LEU A 279 3.21 7.17 15.10
CA LEU A 279 1.81 7.00 14.69
C LEU A 279 0.81 7.42 15.76
N GLY A 280 1.25 7.67 16.99
CA GLY A 280 0.36 7.92 18.13
C GLY A 280 -0.42 6.67 18.52
N VAL A 281 0.24 5.50 18.47
CA VAL A 281 -0.30 4.25 19.03
C VAL A 281 -0.07 4.30 20.54
N ASP A 282 -1.15 4.14 21.31
CA ASP A 282 -1.14 4.30 22.76
C ASP A 282 -0.59 3.05 23.48
N GLU A 283 -0.84 1.85 22.93
CA GLU A 283 -0.44 0.59 23.54
C GLU A 283 -0.15 -0.48 22.49
N ILE A 284 0.91 -1.27 22.71
CA ILE A 284 1.22 -2.49 21.96
C ILE A 284 1.10 -3.71 22.88
N ASN A 285 0.30 -4.68 22.45
CA ASN A 285 0.08 -5.95 23.14
C ASN A 285 0.62 -7.12 22.29
N TYR A 286 1.66 -7.78 22.79
CA TYR A 286 2.26 -8.95 22.12
C TYR A 286 1.69 -10.26 22.68
N LEU A 287 1.17 -11.14 21.80
CA LEU A 287 0.54 -12.40 22.20
C LEU A 287 1.51 -13.60 22.34
N GLY A 288 2.77 -13.46 21.96
CA GLY A 288 3.79 -14.48 22.22
C GLY A 288 3.83 -15.64 21.23
N TYR A 289 3.18 -15.55 20.07
CA TYR A 289 3.19 -16.66 19.10
C TYR A 289 4.48 -16.68 18.26
N LEU A 290 4.82 -17.87 17.75
CA LEU A 290 5.92 -18.03 16.81
C LEU A 290 5.47 -17.74 15.38
N ASP A 291 6.31 -17.06 14.63
CA ASP A 291 6.12 -16.79 13.20
C ASP A 291 6.01 -18.12 12.42
N ARG A 292 5.13 -18.13 11.43
CA ARG A 292 4.64 -19.28 10.66
C ARG A 292 3.91 -20.35 11.45
N SER A 293 3.63 -20.10 12.72
CA SER A 293 2.98 -21.04 13.63
C SER A 293 1.88 -20.38 14.45
N VAL A 294 1.32 -19.26 13.96
CA VAL A 294 0.20 -18.60 14.63
C VAL A 294 -1.00 -19.55 14.64
N PRO A 295 -1.54 -19.92 15.82
CA PRO A 295 -2.64 -20.87 15.90
C PRO A 295 -3.97 -20.22 15.50
N MET A 296 -4.89 -21.07 15.09
CA MET A 296 -6.32 -20.75 14.95
C MET A 296 -7.10 -21.78 15.78
N ASP A 297 -7.25 -21.49 17.07
CA ASP A 297 -7.84 -22.37 18.07
C ASP A 297 -8.61 -21.58 19.14
N GLU A 298 -9.21 -22.29 20.10
CA GLU A 298 -10.01 -21.65 21.14
C GLU A 298 -9.17 -20.82 22.14
N ASP A 299 -7.88 -21.13 22.31
CA ASP A 299 -7.00 -20.33 23.18
C ASP A 299 -6.67 -18.97 22.57
N SER A 300 -6.31 -18.96 21.29
CA SER A 300 -6.07 -17.74 20.53
C SER A 300 -7.33 -16.88 20.41
N ILE A 301 -8.51 -17.47 20.21
CA ILE A 301 -9.76 -16.71 20.21
C ILE A 301 -10.03 -16.09 21.59
N ARG A 302 -9.83 -16.83 22.69
CA ARG A 302 -10.00 -16.29 24.06
C ARG A 302 -9.03 -15.15 24.36
N LYS A 303 -7.77 -15.24 23.91
CA LYS A 303 -6.79 -14.15 24.07
C LYS A 303 -7.23 -12.89 23.34
N VAL A 304 -7.75 -13.01 22.12
CA VAL A 304 -8.31 -11.85 21.38
C VAL A 304 -9.56 -11.30 22.06
N LEU A 305 -10.47 -12.16 22.53
CA LEU A 305 -11.64 -11.72 23.29
C LEU A 305 -11.24 -10.95 24.55
N ALA A 306 -10.22 -11.39 25.28
CA ALA A 306 -9.70 -10.68 26.45
C ALA A 306 -9.19 -9.27 26.08
N GLN A 307 -8.56 -9.10 24.91
CA GLN A 307 -8.18 -7.77 24.41
C GLN A 307 -9.42 -6.90 24.13
N PHE A 308 -10.47 -7.47 23.54
CA PHE A 308 -11.73 -6.73 23.30
C PHE A 308 -12.45 -6.37 24.59
N GLU A 309 -12.49 -7.29 25.56
CA GLU A 309 -13.09 -7.06 26.87
C GLU A 309 -12.34 -6.00 27.67
N HIS A 310 -11.00 -6.02 27.62
CA HIS A 310 -10.17 -5.04 28.31
C HIS A 310 -10.28 -3.65 27.69
N HIS A 311 -10.15 -3.57 26.36
CA HIS A 311 -10.06 -2.29 25.67
C HIS A 311 -11.43 -1.69 25.34
N GLN A 312 -12.46 -2.50 25.11
CA GLN A 312 -13.80 -2.07 24.66
C GLN A 312 -13.75 -1.25 23.34
N PRO A 313 -13.23 -1.82 22.23
CA PRO A 313 -13.10 -1.08 20.97
C PRO A 313 -14.44 -0.78 20.31
N ASP A 314 -14.54 0.36 19.64
CA ASP A 314 -15.65 0.67 18.72
C ASP A 314 -15.28 0.43 17.24
N LEU A 315 -14.00 0.20 16.95
CA LEU A 315 -13.49 -0.29 15.67
C LEU A 315 -12.45 -1.41 15.88
N VAL A 316 -12.68 -2.55 15.22
CA VAL A 316 -11.67 -3.61 15.09
C VAL A 316 -11.12 -3.60 13.67
N VAL A 317 -9.79 -3.68 13.54
CA VAL A 317 -9.09 -3.83 12.26
C VAL A 317 -8.29 -5.13 12.27
N SER A 318 -8.41 -5.94 11.24
CA SER A 318 -7.52 -7.10 11.04
C SER A 318 -7.32 -7.38 9.55
N PHE A 319 -6.82 -8.56 9.19
CA PHE A 319 -6.54 -8.95 7.82
C PHE A 319 -7.73 -9.66 7.15
N GLU A 320 -7.70 -9.73 5.81
CA GLU A 320 -8.68 -10.47 5.04
C GLU A 320 -8.64 -11.98 5.35
N TYR A 321 -9.72 -12.48 5.94
CA TYR A 321 -9.86 -13.89 6.35
C TYR A 321 -10.26 -14.81 5.20
N LEU A 322 -10.79 -14.27 4.08
CA LEU A 322 -11.13 -15.05 2.91
C LEU A 322 -9.93 -15.18 1.99
N LYS A 323 -9.30 -16.36 1.96
CA LYS A 323 -8.10 -16.67 1.14
C LYS A 323 -8.19 -16.20 -0.32
N ARG A 324 -9.37 -16.28 -0.94
CA ARG A 324 -9.61 -15.86 -2.33
C ARG A 324 -9.57 -14.34 -2.57
N PHE A 325 -9.65 -13.55 -1.50
CA PHE A 325 -9.71 -12.10 -1.55
C PHE A 325 -8.47 -11.42 -0.98
N THR A 326 -7.48 -12.17 -0.49
CA THR A 326 -6.19 -11.58 -0.11
C THR A 326 -5.22 -11.62 -1.30
N PRO A 327 -4.45 -10.55 -1.57
CA PRO A 327 -3.40 -10.55 -2.58
C PRO A 327 -2.23 -11.48 -2.21
N TYR A 328 -2.02 -11.71 -0.90
CA TYR A 328 -0.93 -12.51 -0.38
C TYR A 328 -1.43 -13.39 0.78
N PRO A 329 -1.76 -14.67 0.52
CA PRO A 329 -2.33 -15.57 1.51
C PRO A 329 -1.27 -16.18 2.43
N HIS A 330 -0.53 -15.35 3.17
CA HIS A 330 0.39 -15.82 4.21
C HIS A 330 -0.39 -16.60 5.28
N PRO A 331 0.12 -17.77 5.73
CA PRO A 331 -0.55 -18.58 6.74
C PRO A 331 -0.91 -17.81 8.01
N ASP A 332 0.02 -17.04 8.58
CA ASP A 332 -0.25 -16.30 9.82
C ASP A 332 -1.26 -15.16 9.64
N HIS A 333 -1.29 -14.51 8.47
CA HIS A 333 -2.29 -13.48 8.19
C HIS A 333 -3.68 -14.12 8.16
N LEU A 334 -3.82 -15.30 7.53
CA LEU A 334 -5.08 -16.04 7.50
C LEU A 334 -5.46 -16.59 8.87
N ALA A 335 -4.51 -17.11 9.66
CA ALA A 335 -4.76 -17.60 11.01
C ALA A 335 -5.22 -16.46 11.92
N THR A 336 -4.47 -15.36 11.98
CA THR A 336 -4.82 -14.13 12.70
C THR A 336 -6.19 -13.62 12.29
N ALA A 337 -6.43 -13.46 10.99
CA ALA A 337 -7.70 -12.96 10.48
C ALA A 337 -8.89 -13.85 10.85
N ASN A 338 -8.73 -15.18 10.82
CA ASN A 338 -9.78 -16.09 11.23
C ASN A 338 -9.99 -16.11 12.75
N THR A 339 -8.93 -16.08 13.55
CA THR A 339 -9.01 -15.94 15.01
C THR A 339 -9.78 -14.66 15.38
N VAL A 340 -9.43 -13.52 14.78
CA VAL A 340 -10.14 -12.25 14.99
C VAL A 340 -11.59 -12.32 14.53
N ARG A 341 -11.86 -12.91 13.36
CA ARG A 341 -13.23 -13.10 12.87
C ARG A 341 -14.11 -13.87 13.85
N HIS A 342 -13.59 -14.95 14.43
CA HIS A 342 -14.29 -15.74 15.43
C HIS A 342 -14.45 -14.97 16.75
N ALA A 343 -13.44 -14.20 17.19
CA ALA A 343 -13.55 -13.34 18.36
C ALA A 343 -14.62 -12.25 18.17
N VAL A 344 -14.63 -11.52 17.05
CA VAL A 344 -15.66 -10.51 16.73
C VAL A 344 -17.06 -11.13 16.69
N ALA A 345 -17.18 -12.35 16.15
CA ALA A 345 -18.45 -13.07 16.13
C ALA A 345 -18.99 -13.36 17.55
N ARG A 346 -18.11 -13.61 18.52
CA ARG A 346 -18.47 -13.96 19.90
C ARG A 346 -18.49 -12.76 20.86
N TYR A 347 -17.84 -11.67 20.49
CA TYR A 347 -17.74 -10.48 21.35
C TYR A 347 -19.10 -9.79 21.47
N ASN A 348 -19.59 -9.70 22.71
CA ASN A 348 -20.86 -9.07 23.04
C ASN A 348 -20.61 -7.68 23.62
N ALA A 349 -20.49 -6.69 22.74
CA ALA A 349 -20.36 -5.30 23.12
C ALA A 349 -21.74 -4.71 23.46
N ASP A 350 -21.81 -3.90 24.53
CA ASP A 350 -22.99 -3.08 24.85
C ASP A 350 -23.05 -1.79 24.00
N HIS A 351 -22.08 -1.61 23.09
CA HIS A 351 -21.94 -0.48 22.19
C HIS A 351 -21.82 -0.93 20.73
N ALA A 352 -21.93 0.03 19.80
CA ALA A 352 -21.75 -0.24 18.38
C ALA A 352 -20.29 -0.57 18.07
N LEU A 353 -20.06 -1.73 17.45
CA LEU A 353 -18.77 -2.17 16.97
C LEU A 353 -18.77 -2.23 15.45
N ASP A 354 -17.81 -1.55 14.82
CA ASP A 354 -17.50 -1.76 13.41
C ASP A 354 -16.29 -2.71 13.27
N TYR A 355 -16.30 -3.53 12.22
CA TYR A 355 -15.18 -4.42 11.87
C TYR A 355 -14.76 -4.18 10.42
N VAL A 356 -13.48 -3.90 10.20
CA VAL A 356 -12.90 -3.72 8.87
C VAL A 356 -11.69 -4.62 8.69
N VAL A 357 -11.45 -5.06 7.46
CA VAL A 357 -10.27 -5.85 7.11
C VAL A 357 -9.39 -5.16 6.07
N VAL A 358 -8.08 -5.34 6.19
CA VAL A 358 -7.03 -4.87 5.26
C VAL A 358 -6.47 -6.01 4.43
N SER A 359 -5.55 -5.68 3.51
CA SER A 359 -4.95 -6.65 2.56
C SER A 359 -6.03 -7.44 1.81
N THR A 360 -6.96 -6.70 1.22
CA THR A 360 -8.10 -7.25 0.48
C THR A 360 -8.11 -6.73 -0.95
N LEU A 361 -8.46 -7.60 -1.90
CA LEU A 361 -8.61 -7.30 -3.32
C LEU A 361 -9.95 -6.63 -3.64
N ILE A 362 -10.87 -6.62 -2.67
CA ILE A 362 -12.24 -6.09 -2.81
C ILE A 362 -12.56 -5.05 -1.73
N PRO A 363 -11.75 -3.99 -1.58
CA PRO A 363 -12.06 -2.93 -0.62
C PRO A 363 -13.37 -2.23 -1.00
N ASN A 364 -14.16 -1.90 0.01
CA ASN A 364 -15.45 -1.22 -0.12
C ASN A 364 -15.57 0.04 0.76
N SER A 365 -14.50 0.39 1.47
CA SER A 365 -14.39 1.56 2.33
C SER A 365 -12.96 2.12 2.22
N PHE A 366 -12.82 3.43 2.05
CA PHE A 366 -11.52 4.04 1.77
C PHE A 366 -11.23 5.20 2.70
N LEU A 367 -9.97 5.35 3.10
CA LEU A 367 -9.49 6.47 3.91
C LEU A 367 -8.48 7.28 3.10
N ASP A 368 -8.73 8.57 2.85
CA ASP A 368 -7.68 9.44 2.31
C ASP A 368 -6.47 9.44 3.26
N VAL A 369 -5.28 9.14 2.76
CA VAL A 369 -4.02 9.21 3.52
C VAL A 369 -3.00 10.15 2.89
N SER A 370 -3.42 10.97 1.92
CA SER A 370 -2.52 11.85 1.15
C SER A 370 -1.68 12.77 2.03
N GLY A 371 -2.28 13.30 3.10
CA GLY A 371 -1.62 14.18 4.07
C GLY A 371 -0.77 13.45 5.13
N VAL A 372 -0.92 12.14 5.28
CA VAL A 372 -0.29 11.36 6.38
C VAL A 372 0.59 10.20 5.87
N ARG A 373 0.62 9.96 4.55
CA ARG A 373 1.43 8.89 3.95
C ARG A 373 2.91 9.03 4.31
N ARG A 374 3.41 10.26 4.50
CA ARG A 374 4.80 10.49 4.89
C ARG A 374 5.11 9.89 6.26
N ILE A 375 4.33 10.23 7.29
CA ILE A 375 4.55 9.73 8.66
C ILE A 375 4.34 8.22 8.72
N LYS A 376 3.37 7.69 7.97
CA LYS A 376 3.19 6.24 7.77
C LYS A 376 4.47 5.56 7.29
N LEU A 377 5.09 6.08 6.21
CA LEU A 377 6.32 5.50 5.67
C LEU A 377 7.53 5.71 6.58
N GLN A 378 7.55 6.76 7.40
CA GLN A 378 8.58 6.97 8.42
C GLN A 378 8.46 5.94 9.54
N ALA A 379 7.25 5.69 10.04
CA ALA A 379 6.98 4.64 11.02
C ALA A 379 7.37 3.26 10.48
N LEU A 380 7.04 2.96 9.22
CA LEU A 380 7.46 1.71 8.58
C LEU A 380 8.99 1.59 8.48
N ALA A 381 9.70 2.71 8.33
CA ALA A 381 11.17 2.72 8.25
C ALA A 381 11.86 2.47 9.60
N CYS A 382 11.14 2.53 10.73
CA CYS A 382 11.66 2.12 12.03
C CYS A 382 11.98 0.63 12.10
N HIS A 383 11.35 -0.19 11.24
CA HIS A 383 11.61 -1.62 11.12
C HIS A 383 12.90 -1.90 10.32
N THR A 384 14.03 -1.52 10.89
CA THR A 384 15.36 -1.64 10.28
C THR A 384 15.73 -3.10 9.99
N THR A 385 15.29 -4.04 10.82
CA THR A 385 15.44 -5.49 10.58
C THR A 385 14.77 -5.95 9.28
N GLN A 386 13.74 -5.23 8.86
CA GLN A 386 12.94 -5.51 7.66
C GLN A 386 13.24 -4.53 6.51
N ALA A 387 14.23 -3.65 6.62
CA ALA A 387 14.48 -2.59 5.65
C ALA A 387 14.64 -3.09 4.20
N ASP A 388 15.30 -4.24 4.00
CA ASP A 388 15.47 -4.88 2.69
C ASP A 388 14.14 -5.33 2.08
N LEU A 389 13.30 -6.01 2.87
CA LEU A 389 11.99 -6.43 2.45
C LEU A 389 11.09 -5.20 2.18
N ASN A 390 11.09 -4.27 3.13
CA ASN A 390 10.22 -3.12 3.11
C ASN A 390 10.51 -2.20 1.93
N SER A 391 11.78 -1.99 1.60
CA SER A 391 12.18 -1.18 0.45
C SER A 391 11.88 -1.83 -0.91
N LEU A 392 11.69 -3.15 -0.97
CA LEU A 392 11.20 -3.87 -2.15
C LEU A 392 9.68 -3.77 -2.28
N ILE A 393 8.95 -4.03 -1.20
CA ILE A 393 7.50 -4.23 -1.21
C ILE A 393 6.77 -2.88 -1.18
N PHE A 394 6.99 -2.07 -0.15
CA PHE A 394 6.09 -0.95 0.13
C PHE A 394 6.27 0.25 -0.82
N PRO A 395 7.48 0.77 -1.13
CA PRO A 395 7.61 1.94 -1.98
C PRO A 395 6.93 1.85 -3.35
N PHE A 396 6.83 0.64 -3.91
CA PHE A 396 6.14 0.39 -5.17
C PHE A 396 4.71 -0.11 -4.96
N LEU A 397 4.50 -1.20 -4.21
CA LEU A 397 3.16 -1.78 -4.06
C LEU A 397 2.25 -0.92 -3.20
N GLU A 398 2.72 -0.40 -2.07
CA GLU A 398 1.93 0.54 -1.25
C GLU A 398 1.60 1.78 -2.06
N LYS A 399 2.57 2.35 -2.80
CA LYS A 399 2.31 3.53 -3.64
C LYS A 399 1.28 3.23 -4.74
N LEU A 400 1.42 2.09 -5.42
CA LEU A 400 0.51 1.68 -6.48
C LEU A 400 -0.91 1.49 -5.95
N PHE A 401 -1.09 0.66 -4.93
CA PHE A 401 -2.41 0.40 -4.35
C PHE A 401 -2.99 1.66 -3.70
N SER A 402 -2.21 2.41 -2.93
CA SER A 402 -2.71 3.63 -2.30
C SER A 402 -3.11 4.69 -3.32
N HIS A 403 -2.37 4.83 -4.41
CA HIS A 403 -2.74 5.73 -5.50
C HIS A 403 -4.00 5.25 -6.23
N LEU A 404 -4.10 3.96 -6.54
CA LEU A 404 -5.29 3.35 -7.13
C LEU A 404 -6.52 3.60 -6.26
N TRP A 405 -6.42 3.40 -4.94
CA TRP A 405 -7.49 3.69 -3.98
C TRP A 405 -7.78 5.18 -3.88
N GLY A 406 -6.75 6.04 -3.96
CA GLY A 406 -6.90 7.50 -3.95
C GLY A 406 -7.85 7.99 -5.05
N ILE A 407 -7.77 7.41 -6.25
CA ILE A 407 -8.67 7.73 -7.37
C ILE A 407 -10.15 7.55 -6.98
N PHE A 408 -10.51 6.53 -6.20
CA PHE A 408 -11.89 6.27 -5.80
C PHE A 408 -12.46 7.34 -4.86
N VAL A 409 -11.60 8.01 -4.08
CA VAL A 409 -11.99 9.04 -3.12
C VAL A 409 -11.55 10.45 -3.53
N GLY A 410 -11.00 10.63 -4.73
CA GLY A 410 -10.51 11.94 -5.19
C GLY A 410 -9.31 12.46 -4.39
N ALA A 411 -8.46 11.55 -3.92
CA ALA A 411 -7.26 11.81 -3.14
C ALA A 411 -6.00 11.32 -3.90
N ASP A 412 -4.83 11.83 -3.53
CA ASP A 412 -3.56 11.37 -4.13
C ASP A 412 -3.22 9.94 -3.70
N TYR A 413 -3.55 9.61 -2.45
CA TYR A 413 -3.34 8.31 -1.83
C TYR A 413 -4.48 7.99 -0.85
N ALA A 414 -4.93 6.74 -0.82
CA ALA A 414 -5.90 6.23 0.15
C ALA A 414 -5.55 4.82 0.65
N GLU A 415 -5.92 4.50 1.88
CA GLU A 415 -5.94 3.12 2.39
C GLU A 415 -7.30 2.48 2.07
N GLY A 416 -7.27 1.24 1.57
CA GLY A 416 -8.45 0.49 1.18
C GLY A 416 -8.79 -0.59 2.20
N TYR A 417 -10.04 -0.59 2.66
CA TYR A 417 -10.58 -1.52 3.64
C TYR A 417 -11.81 -2.22 3.10
N ARG A 418 -12.06 -3.45 3.55
CA ARG A 418 -13.37 -4.09 3.41
C ARG A 418 -14.09 -4.04 4.76
N ARG A 419 -15.12 -3.22 4.85
CA ARG A 419 -16.05 -3.22 5.99
C ARG A 419 -16.87 -4.50 5.98
N ILE A 420 -16.96 -5.12 7.15
CA ILE A 420 -17.63 -6.40 7.38
C ILE A 420 -19.00 -6.14 8.00
N ASP A 421 -20.03 -6.75 7.45
CA ASP A 421 -21.33 -6.89 8.11
C ASP A 421 -21.21 -7.99 9.16
N ILE A 422 -21.09 -7.60 10.44
CA ILE A 422 -20.87 -8.52 11.56
C ILE A 422 -22.05 -9.48 11.72
N THR A 423 -23.29 -9.00 11.56
CA THR A 423 -24.50 -9.83 11.68
C THR A 423 -24.50 -10.93 10.63
N ARG A 424 -24.28 -10.56 9.37
CA ARG A 424 -24.21 -11.54 8.28
C ARG A 424 -23.02 -12.49 8.41
N MET A 425 -21.90 -11.99 8.93
CA MET A 425 -20.72 -12.81 9.19
C MET A 425 -20.99 -13.86 10.29
N ARG A 426 -21.72 -13.50 11.36
CA ARG A 426 -22.17 -14.40 12.43
C ARG A 426 -23.07 -15.50 11.88
N GLU A 427 -24.11 -15.14 11.12
CA GLU A 427 -25.01 -16.11 10.49
C GLU A 427 -24.27 -17.14 9.64
N LYS A 428 -23.26 -16.72 8.86
CA LYS A 428 -22.44 -17.64 8.05
C LYS A 428 -21.59 -18.58 8.89
N LEU A 429 -21.12 -18.14 10.06
CA LEU A 429 -20.35 -18.96 10.98
C LEU A 429 -21.22 -20.01 11.64
N ASP A 430 -22.41 -19.63 12.09
CA ASP A 430 -23.35 -20.52 12.75
C ASP A 430 -23.85 -21.63 11.79
N ASN A 431 -24.03 -21.29 10.51
CA ASN A 431 -24.44 -22.27 9.48
C ASN A 431 -23.31 -23.19 8.99
N ALA A 432 -22.06 -22.92 9.37
CA ALA A 432 -20.89 -23.72 8.98
C ALA A 432 -20.46 -24.73 10.06
N GLN A 433 -21.05 -24.64 11.25
CA GLN A 433 -20.96 -25.62 12.35
C GLN A 433 -22.05 -26.68 12.17
#